data_AF-A0A8C2QYR6-F1
#
_entry.id   AF-A0A8C2QYR6-F1
#
_cell.length_a   1.000
_cell.length_b   1.000
_cell.length_c   1.000
_cell.angle_alpha   90.00
_cell.angle_beta   90.00
_cell.angle_gamma   90.00
#
_symmetry.space_group_name_H-M   'P 1'
#
loop_
_entity.id
_entity.type
_entity.pdbx_description
1 polymer ?
#
loop_
_entity_poly.entity_id
_entity_poly.type
_entity_poly.pdbx_seq_one_letter_code
_entity_poly.pdbx_strand_id
1 'polypeptide(L)'
;MSFFLFSCFKEEMSSVKRSLNQEIISQFHYSAAEGDIAKLTAILSHSPSLLNETSENGWTALMYAARNGHPDVVQFLLEKGCDRSIVNKSRQTALDIAKFWGYKHIANLLANAKGGKKPWFLTNEVEECENYFSKTLLDRKSEKRNNSDWLLAKESHPATVYILFSDLNPLVTLGGNKESFQQPEVRLCQLNYTDIKDYLAQPEKITLIFLGVELEMKKEFFNYAGEVSKEEEDGLVAWFALGIDTVAAEEFKQRHENCYFLHPPMPALLQLKEKEAGVVAQARSVLAWHSRYKFCPTCGNATKIEEGGYKRVCLKEDCPSLHGVHNTSYPRVGETIEDAVRREVEEESGVKVGHVQYVSCQPWPMPSSLMIGCLAVAVSTEIKVDKNEIEDARWFTREQVVDVLTKGKQQAFFVPPSRAIAHQLIKHWIGMNPNL
;
A
#
# COMPACT_ATOMS: atom_id res chain seq x y z
N MET A 1 7.45 -50.28 19.94
CA MET A 1 8.86 -50.24 20.39
C MET A 1 9.36 -48.83 20.09
N SER A 2 9.01 -47.85 20.95
CA SER A 2 9.87 -47.28 22.01
C SER A 2 10.73 -46.12 21.43
N PHE A 3 10.76 -44.86 21.88
CA PHE A 3 10.52 -44.21 23.19
C PHE A 3 10.10 -42.73 22.98
N PHE A 4 9.41 -42.14 23.96
CA PHE A 4 9.20 -40.69 24.12
C PHE A 4 10.51 -39.96 24.49
N LEU A 5 10.67 -38.70 24.04
CA LEU A 5 11.54 -37.72 24.69
C LEU A 5 10.90 -36.32 24.58
N PHE A 6 10.27 -35.90 25.68
CA PHE A 6 9.96 -34.51 25.98
C PHE A 6 11.28 -33.80 26.32
N SER A 7 11.57 -32.67 25.67
CA SER A 7 12.58 -31.72 26.15
C SER A 7 11.85 -30.58 26.88
N CYS A 8 11.79 -30.71 28.20
CA CYS A 8 11.43 -29.64 29.11
C CYS A 8 12.76 -29.13 29.69
N PHE A 9 13.29 -28.01 29.18
CA PHE A 9 14.43 -27.34 29.80
C PHE A 9 13.95 -26.60 31.05
N LYS A 10 14.06 -27.29 32.19
CA LYS A 10 14.00 -26.67 33.51
C LYS A 10 15.44 -26.33 33.89
N GLU A 11 15.85 -25.09 33.70
CA GLU A 11 17.12 -24.61 34.28
C GLU A 11 16.97 -24.56 35.80
N GLU A 12 17.46 -25.58 36.50
CA GLU A 12 17.69 -25.50 37.94
C GLU A 12 18.92 -24.63 38.21
N MET A 13 18.73 -23.32 38.25
CA MET A 13 19.69 -22.41 38.89
C MET A 13 19.78 -22.73 40.38
N SER A 14 21.00 -22.92 40.89
CA SER A 14 21.25 -23.13 42.31
C SER A 14 20.60 -22.04 43.17
N SER A 15 20.03 -22.40 44.32
CA SER A 15 19.31 -21.47 45.22
C SER A 15 20.15 -20.23 45.58
N VAL A 16 21.47 -20.40 45.67
CA VAL A 16 22.45 -19.33 45.90
C VAL A 16 22.53 -18.36 44.72
N LYS A 17 22.64 -18.83 43.46
CA LYS A 17 22.64 -17.96 42.26
C LYS A 17 21.32 -17.24 42.06
N ARG A 18 20.20 -17.89 42.40
CA ARG A 18 18.86 -17.27 42.33
C ARG A 18 18.73 -16.13 43.34
N SER A 19 19.29 -16.27 44.54
CA SER A 19 19.31 -15.22 45.56
C SER A 19 20.18 -14.02 45.18
N LEU A 20 21.38 -14.25 44.62
CA LEU A 20 22.26 -13.16 44.19
C LEU A 20 21.67 -12.34 43.04
N ASN A 21 21.04 -12.99 42.06
CA ASN A 21 20.40 -12.27 40.95
C ASN A 21 19.21 -11.42 41.42
N GLN A 22 18.41 -11.91 42.38
CA GLN A 22 17.31 -11.14 42.96
C GLN A 22 17.81 -9.95 43.77
N GLU A 23 18.93 -10.09 44.48
CA GLU A 23 19.54 -9.00 45.24
C GLU A 23 20.09 -7.91 44.33
N ILE A 24 20.76 -8.28 43.23
CA ILE A 24 21.27 -7.32 42.22
C ILE A 24 20.11 -6.58 41.53
N ILE A 25 19.02 -7.28 41.16
CA ILE A 25 17.81 -6.65 40.60
C ILE A 25 17.22 -5.64 41.60
N SER A 26 17.13 -6.04 42.87
CA SER A 26 16.59 -5.16 43.93
C SER A 26 17.47 -3.93 44.14
N GLN A 27 18.80 -4.09 44.15
CA GLN A 27 19.75 -2.99 44.23
C GLN A 27 19.68 -2.06 43.00
N PHE A 28 19.48 -2.62 41.81
CA PHE A 28 19.30 -1.84 40.58
C PHE A 28 18.02 -1.00 40.64
N HIS A 29 16.89 -1.60 41.03
CA HIS A 29 15.62 -0.88 41.21
C HIS A 29 15.70 0.19 42.30
N TYR A 30 16.35 -0.12 43.42
CA TYR A 30 16.57 0.84 44.51
C TYR A 30 17.44 2.02 44.06
N SER A 31 18.50 1.77 43.29
CA SER A 31 19.36 2.83 42.75
C SER A 31 18.59 3.76 41.79
N ALA A 32 17.65 3.22 41.02
CA ALA A 32 16.75 4.01 40.18
C ALA A 32 15.71 4.81 40.99
N ALA A 33 15.25 4.24 42.12
CA ALA A 33 14.33 4.88 43.04
C ALA A 33 14.97 6.06 43.80
N GLU A 34 16.28 6.01 44.08
CA GLU A 34 17.02 7.06 44.82
C GLU A 34 17.66 8.12 43.92
N GLY A 35 17.68 7.92 42.60
CA GLY A 35 18.33 8.85 41.68
C GLY A 35 19.84 8.60 41.45
N ASP A 36 20.39 7.46 41.88
CA ASP A 36 21.84 7.20 41.88
C ASP A 36 22.34 6.69 40.51
N ILE A 37 22.60 7.63 39.60
CA ILE A 37 23.10 7.34 38.24
C ILE A 37 24.47 6.63 38.26
N ALA A 38 25.32 6.95 39.24
CA ALA A 38 26.65 6.36 39.33
C ALA A 38 26.56 4.85 39.62
N LYS A 39 25.71 4.44 40.56
CA LYS A 39 25.45 3.02 40.84
C LYS A 39 24.74 2.33 39.67
N LEU A 40 23.76 2.97 39.04
CA LEU A 40 23.08 2.41 37.86
C LEU A 40 24.07 2.13 36.72
N THR A 41 25.01 3.06 36.48
CA THR A 41 26.05 2.91 35.47
C THR A 41 27.00 1.76 35.79
N ALA A 42 27.43 1.66 37.05
CA ALA A 42 28.31 0.57 37.51
C ALA A 42 27.63 -0.81 37.44
N ILE A 43 26.33 -0.89 37.73
CA ILE A 43 25.57 -2.15 37.63
C ILE A 43 25.37 -2.55 36.17
N LEU A 44 24.96 -1.60 35.31
CA LEU A 44 24.72 -1.89 33.88
C LEU A 44 26.00 -2.23 33.09
N SER A 45 27.17 -1.74 33.52
CA SER A 45 28.43 -2.13 32.87
C SER A 45 28.78 -3.61 33.10
N HIS A 46 28.36 -4.19 34.22
CA HIS A 46 28.57 -5.60 34.54
C HIS A 46 27.39 -6.50 34.14
N SER A 47 26.18 -5.96 34.06
CA SER A 47 24.97 -6.73 33.76
C SER A 47 23.96 -5.94 32.93
N PRO A 48 24.16 -5.83 31.60
CA PRO A 48 23.27 -5.08 30.71
C PRO A 48 21.85 -5.65 30.61
N SER A 49 21.66 -6.95 30.88
CA SER A 49 20.35 -7.62 30.82
C SER A 49 19.35 -7.12 31.87
N LEU A 50 19.81 -6.45 32.93
CA LEU A 50 18.97 -5.92 34.01
C LEU A 50 18.08 -4.74 33.60
N LEU A 51 18.34 -4.13 32.45
CA LEU A 51 17.71 -2.88 32.02
C LEU A 51 16.18 -2.92 32.03
N ASN A 52 15.60 -4.08 31.69
CA ASN A 52 14.16 -4.29 31.58
C ASN A 52 13.62 -5.29 32.62
N GLU A 53 14.44 -5.70 33.58
CA GLU A 53 14.04 -6.65 34.62
C GLU A 53 12.99 -6.05 35.55
N THR A 54 12.05 -6.89 35.96
CA THR A 54 10.88 -6.49 36.76
C THR A 54 10.96 -7.01 38.18
N SER A 55 10.45 -6.23 39.13
CA SER A 55 10.26 -6.68 40.51
C SER A 55 9.12 -7.70 40.60
N GLU A 56 8.91 -8.29 41.77
CA GLU A 56 7.77 -9.19 42.01
C GLU A 56 6.40 -8.58 41.69
N ASN A 57 6.30 -7.24 41.67
CA ASN A 57 5.08 -6.51 41.34
C ASN A 57 5.04 -6.00 39.88
N GLY A 58 6.00 -6.41 39.06
CA GLY A 58 6.11 -6.01 37.65
C GLY A 58 6.75 -4.63 37.46
N TRP A 59 7.42 -4.07 38.48
CA TRP A 59 8.01 -2.73 38.38
C TRP A 59 9.41 -2.77 37.77
N THR A 60 9.66 -1.91 36.77
CA THR A 60 11.00 -1.71 36.19
C THR A 60 11.74 -0.55 36.85
N ALA A 61 13.06 -0.46 36.65
CA ALA A 61 13.86 0.69 37.07
C ALA A 61 13.30 2.02 36.52
N LEU A 62 12.81 2.02 35.28
CA LEU A 62 12.19 3.20 34.66
C LEU A 62 10.92 3.65 35.41
N MET A 63 10.10 2.71 35.89
CA MET A 63 8.89 3.02 36.67
C MET A 63 9.23 3.59 38.05
N TYR A 64 10.27 3.06 38.71
CA TYR A 64 10.73 3.61 39.99
C TYR A 64 11.27 5.04 39.85
N ALA A 65 12.10 5.28 38.82
CA ALA A 65 12.59 6.63 38.52
C ALA A 65 11.46 7.62 38.18
N ALA A 66 10.46 7.17 37.43
CA ALA A 66 9.28 7.97 37.10
C ALA A 66 8.40 8.27 38.33
N ARG A 67 8.23 7.30 39.24
CA ARG A 67 7.44 7.47 40.47
C ARG A 67 8.08 8.44 41.46
N ASN A 68 9.40 8.42 41.57
CA ASN A 68 10.13 9.25 42.54
C ASN A 68 10.59 10.59 41.97
N GLY A 69 10.27 10.88 40.70
CA GLY A 69 10.51 12.20 40.14
C GLY A 69 11.96 12.45 39.74
N HIS A 70 12.69 11.42 39.27
CA HIS A 70 14.10 11.54 38.86
C HIS A 70 14.25 11.66 37.33
N PRO A 71 14.14 12.86 36.74
CA PRO A 71 14.23 13.04 35.29
C PRO A 71 15.60 12.63 34.72
N ASP A 72 16.67 12.85 35.47
CA ASP A 72 18.04 12.54 35.02
C ASP A 72 18.26 11.03 34.91
N VAL A 73 17.71 10.25 35.83
CA VAL A 73 17.70 8.77 35.75
C VAL A 73 16.80 8.30 34.60
N VAL A 74 15.63 8.92 34.41
CA VAL A 74 14.75 8.59 33.29
C VAL A 74 15.46 8.83 31.96
N GLN A 75 16.11 9.98 31.79
CA GLN A 75 16.90 10.31 30.61
C GLN A 75 18.02 9.29 30.39
N PHE A 76 18.80 8.98 31.43
CA PHE A 76 19.87 7.99 31.38
C PHE A 76 19.37 6.60 30.95
N LEU A 77 18.29 6.10 31.54
CA LEU A 77 17.73 4.79 31.19
C LEU A 77 17.18 4.76 29.76
N LEU A 78 16.61 5.86 29.27
CA LEU A 78 16.14 6.00 27.89
C LEU A 78 17.31 6.00 26.90
N GLU A 79 18.42 6.66 27.22
CA GLU A 79 19.66 6.63 26.42
C GLU A 79 20.29 5.24 26.36
N LYS A 80 20.10 4.41 27.41
CA LYS A 80 20.51 3.01 27.41
C LYS A 80 19.55 2.07 26.66
N GLY A 81 18.43 2.58 26.15
CA GLY A 81 17.49 1.82 25.33
C GLY A 81 16.50 0.95 26.10
N CYS A 82 16.11 1.35 27.32
CA CYS A 82 15.10 0.61 28.10
C CYS A 82 13.74 0.55 27.39
N ASP A 83 13.01 -0.55 27.63
CA ASP A 83 11.67 -0.75 27.11
C ASP A 83 10.64 0.01 27.99
N ARG A 84 10.10 1.09 27.43
CA ARG A 84 9.09 1.93 28.08
C ARG A 84 7.67 1.36 28.02
N SER A 85 7.46 0.27 27.28
CA SER A 85 6.13 -0.34 27.06
C SER A 85 5.74 -1.37 28.13
N ILE A 86 6.70 -1.79 28.97
CA ILE A 86 6.44 -2.73 30.07
C ILE A 86 5.40 -2.13 31.02
N VAL A 87 4.47 -2.97 31.48
CA VAL A 87 3.42 -2.61 32.43
C VAL A 87 3.57 -3.40 33.73
N ASN A 88 3.29 -2.74 34.86
CA ASN A 88 3.25 -3.42 36.15
C ASN A 88 1.94 -4.23 36.33
N LYS A 89 1.78 -4.92 37.46
CA LYS A 89 0.53 -5.67 37.78
C LYS A 89 -0.74 -4.81 37.79
N SER A 90 -0.61 -3.50 37.96
CA SER A 90 -1.72 -2.53 37.87
C SER A 90 -1.95 -2.01 36.44
N ARG A 91 -1.31 -2.61 35.43
CA ARG A 91 -1.37 -2.22 34.01
C ARG A 91 -0.86 -0.80 33.73
N GLN A 92 0.05 -0.28 34.55
CA GLN A 92 0.61 1.06 34.37
C GLN A 92 2.00 0.99 33.74
N THR A 93 2.24 1.83 32.73
CA THR A 93 3.57 2.12 32.20
C THR A 93 4.28 3.18 33.05
N ALA A 94 5.58 3.39 32.82
CA ALA A 94 6.31 4.50 33.43
C ALA A 94 5.71 5.88 33.08
N LEU A 95 5.10 6.01 31.88
CA LEU A 95 4.42 7.24 31.45
C LEU A 95 3.13 7.47 32.25
N ASP A 96 2.35 6.41 32.49
CA ASP A 96 1.12 6.50 33.27
C ASP A 96 1.41 6.90 34.72
N ILE A 97 2.49 6.35 35.29
CA ILE A 97 2.99 6.72 36.60
C ILE A 97 3.41 8.20 36.62
N ALA A 98 4.21 8.65 35.66
CA ALA A 98 4.64 10.05 35.60
C ALA A 98 3.46 11.04 35.48
N LYS A 99 2.43 10.67 34.70
CA LYS A 99 1.18 11.46 34.59
C LYS A 99 0.39 11.47 35.89
N PHE A 100 0.24 10.32 36.53
CA PHE A 100 -0.49 10.17 37.79
C PHE A 100 0.11 11.03 38.91
N TRP A 101 1.45 11.06 39.01
CA TRP A 101 2.17 11.88 40.00
C TRP A 101 2.38 13.34 39.57
N GLY A 102 1.92 13.74 38.37
CA GLY A 102 1.99 15.12 37.91
C GLY A 102 3.37 15.59 37.43
N TYR A 103 4.32 14.69 37.20
CA TYR A 103 5.66 15.03 36.73
C TYR A 103 5.70 15.32 35.23
N LYS A 104 5.26 16.53 34.85
CA LYS A 104 5.15 16.97 33.45
C LYS A 104 6.45 16.82 32.65
N HIS A 105 7.60 17.15 33.26
CA HIS A 105 8.90 17.03 32.60
C HIS A 105 9.22 15.57 32.25
N ILE A 106 9.01 14.65 33.19
CA ILE A 106 9.24 13.20 33.00
C ILE A 106 8.25 12.63 31.99
N ALA A 107 6.97 13.02 32.08
CA ALA A 107 5.96 12.61 31.11
C ALA A 107 6.33 13.05 29.69
N ASN A 108 6.86 14.26 29.53
CA ASN A 108 7.35 14.76 28.24
C ASN A 108 8.59 13.99 27.76
N LEU A 109 9.55 13.66 28.64
CA LEU A 109 10.72 12.84 28.28
C LEU A 109 10.30 11.45 27.81
N LEU A 110 9.38 10.80 28.53
CA LEU A 110 8.86 9.47 28.20
C LEU A 110 8.01 9.49 26.92
N ALA A 111 7.33 10.60 26.62
CA ALA A 111 6.57 10.79 25.38
C ALA A 111 7.48 11.10 24.17
N ASN A 112 8.54 11.89 24.34
CA ASN A 112 9.31 12.50 23.25
C ASN A 112 10.70 11.89 23.00
N ALA A 113 11.18 10.95 23.82
CA ALA A 113 12.55 10.45 23.69
C ALA A 113 12.79 9.74 22.35
N LYS A 114 13.50 10.44 21.45
CA LYS A 114 14.14 9.94 20.23
C LYS A 114 15.30 9.02 20.63
N GLY A 115 15.18 7.71 20.39
CA GLY A 115 16.33 6.79 20.53
C GLY A 115 16.07 5.37 21.03
N GLY A 116 14.92 5.07 21.65
CA GLY A 116 14.47 3.69 21.88
C GLY A 116 13.53 3.23 20.76
N LYS A 117 13.35 1.91 20.54
CA LYS A 117 12.28 1.41 19.65
C LYS A 117 11.00 2.17 19.99
N LYS A 118 10.52 2.98 19.04
CA LYS A 118 9.25 3.69 19.17
C LYS A 118 8.23 2.61 19.55
N PRO A 119 7.46 2.79 20.64
CA PRO A 119 6.32 1.95 20.84
C PRO A 119 5.42 2.13 19.60
N TRP A 120 5.22 1.06 18.84
CA TRP A 120 4.50 1.07 17.55
C TRP A 120 3.10 1.71 17.65
N PHE A 121 2.57 1.81 18.85
CA PHE A 121 1.18 2.14 19.15
C PHE A 121 0.82 3.63 19.20
N LEU A 122 1.72 4.56 18.89
CA LEU A 122 1.37 5.98 18.69
C LEU A 122 2.14 6.60 17.51
N THR A 123 2.01 6.00 16.32
CA THR A 123 2.13 6.79 15.10
C THR A 123 0.79 7.51 14.89
N ASN A 124 0.68 8.74 15.40
CA ASN A 124 -0.22 9.72 14.79
C ASN A 124 0.29 10.18 13.41
N GLU A 125 1.43 9.64 12.96
CA GLU A 125 1.76 9.56 11.55
C GLU A 125 0.91 8.44 10.96
N VAL A 126 -0.05 8.81 10.10
CA VAL A 126 -0.66 7.88 9.15
C VAL A 126 0.53 7.28 8.37
N GLU A 127 0.95 6.05 8.69
CA GLU A 127 1.70 5.27 7.71
C GLU A 127 0.73 5.12 6.55
N GLU A 128 0.85 5.99 5.54
CA GLU A 128 0.06 5.88 4.32
C GLU A 128 0.29 4.47 3.78
N CYS A 129 -0.73 3.62 3.83
CA CYS A 129 -0.71 2.37 3.09
C CYS A 129 -0.35 2.72 1.66
N GLU A 130 0.75 2.16 1.15
CA GLU A 130 1.17 2.39 -0.22
C GLU A 130 0.16 1.74 -1.17
N ASN A 131 -0.84 2.53 -1.56
CA ASN A 131 -1.88 2.12 -2.48
C ASN A 131 -1.33 2.15 -3.91
N TYR A 132 -0.62 1.08 -4.27
CA TYR A 132 -0.12 0.86 -5.62
C TYR A 132 -1.28 0.93 -6.64
N PHE A 133 -1.06 1.46 -7.85
CA PHE A 133 -2.10 1.87 -8.81
C PHE A 133 -2.94 3.12 -8.46
N SER A 134 -2.79 3.71 -7.27
CA SER A 134 -3.58 4.92 -6.90
C SER A 134 -2.83 6.24 -7.16
N LYS A 135 -1.49 6.21 -7.10
CA LYS A 135 -0.66 7.38 -7.40
C LYS A 135 -0.67 7.62 -8.92
N THR A 136 -0.83 8.87 -9.34
CA THR A 136 -0.83 9.26 -10.76
C THR A 136 0.17 10.38 -11.01
N LEU A 137 0.69 10.47 -12.24
CA LEU A 137 1.48 11.60 -12.74
C LEU A 137 0.60 12.75 -13.27
N LEU A 138 -0.70 12.51 -13.39
CA LEU A 138 -1.59 13.33 -14.20
C LEU A 138 -2.69 13.97 -13.36
N ASP A 139 -2.97 15.24 -13.63
CA ASP A 139 -4.28 15.83 -13.40
C ASP A 139 -5.22 15.30 -14.49
N ARG A 140 -6.31 14.62 -14.09
CA ARG A 140 -7.23 13.98 -15.04
C ARG A 140 -7.98 14.97 -15.94
N LYS A 141 -8.05 16.26 -15.56
CA LYS A 141 -8.67 17.34 -16.36
C LYS A 141 -9.99 16.93 -17.02
N SER A 142 -10.93 16.40 -16.25
CA SER A 142 -12.17 15.84 -16.81
C SER A 142 -13.00 16.88 -17.57
N GLU A 143 -12.90 18.15 -17.21
CA GLU A 143 -13.53 19.28 -17.88
C GLU A 143 -13.07 19.48 -19.33
N LYS A 144 -11.93 18.89 -19.74
CA LYS A 144 -11.43 18.94 -21.12
C LYS A 144 -12.00 17.83 -22.01
N ARG A 145 -12.63 16.80 -21.43
CA ARG A 145 -13.08 15.61 -22.16
C ARG A 145 -14.16 15.91 -23.20
N ASN A 146 -14.99 16.91 -22.96
CA ASN A 146 -16.06 17.34 -23.88
C ASN A 146 -15.60 18.44 -24.85
N ASN A 147 -14.37 18.92 -24.76
CA ASN A 147 -13.82 19.92 -25.65
C ASN A 147 -13.09 19.23 -26.81
N SER A 148 -13.84 18.89 -27.85
CA SER A 148 -13.32 18.17 -29.03
C SER A 148 -12.21 18.94 -29.74
N ASP A 149 -12.33 20.26 -29.87
CA ASP A 149 -11.33 21.09 -30.56
C ASP A 149 -9.99 21.06 -29.80
N TRP A 150 -10.05 21.16 -28.48
CA TRP A 150 -8.85 21.08 -27.64
C TRP A 150 -8.20 19.69 -27.69
N LEU A 151 -9.00 18.62 -27.67
CA LEU A 151 -8.48 17.25 -27.78
C LEU A 151 -7.79 17.04 -29.13
N LEU A 152 -8.44 17.43 -30.23
CA LEU A 152 -7.87 17.33 -31.58
C LEU A 152 -6.58 18.13 -31.73
N ALA A 153 -6.54 19.36 -31.19
CA ALA A 153 -5.33 20.17 -31.19
C ALA A 153 -4.18 19.48 -30.41
N LYS A 154 -4.49 18.87 -29.25
CA LYS A 154 -3.51 18.14 -28.45
C LYS A 154 -3.07 16.82 -29.09
N GLU A 155 -3.87 16.19 -29.94
CA GLU A 155 -3.46 14.94 -30.61
C GLU A 155 -2.19 15.13 -31.47
N SER A 156 -2.11 16.22 -32.22
CA SER A 156 -0.94 16.55 -33.06
C SER A 156 0.15 17.36 -32.36
N HIS A 157 -0.05 17.75 -31.10
CA HIS A 157 0.88 18.63 -30.40
C HIS A 157 2.20 17.92 -30.06
N PRO A 158 3.37 18.52 -30.31
CA PRO A 158 4.67 17.85 -30.18
C PRO A 158 5.00 17.42 -28.74
N ALA A 159 4.49 18.14 -27.74
CA ALA A 159 4.67 17.78 -26.34
C ALA A 159 3.76 16.63 -25.86
N THR A 160 2.74 16.24 -26.63
CA THR A 160 1.77 15.23 -26.19
C THR A 160 2.41 13.85 -26.07
N VAL A 161 2.10 13.17 -24.98
CA VAL A 161 2.62 11.85 -24.65
C VAL A 161 1.57 10.77 -24.94
N TYR A 162 2.01 9.70 -25.56
CA TYR A 162 1.20 8.52 -25.87
C TYR A 162 1.75 7.29 -25.17
N ILE A 163 0.85 6.51 -24.57
CA ILE A 163 1.13 5.16 -24.08
C ILE A 163 0.42 4.17 -24.99
N LEU A 164 1.19 3.32 -25.67
CA LEU A 164 0.66 2.34 -26.60
C LEU A 164 0.21 1.07 -25.86
N PHE A 165 -0.92 0.51 -26.28
CA PHE A 165 -1.47 -0.74 -25.75
C PHE A 165 -1.82 -1.71 -26.88
N SER A 166 -1.52 -2.98 -26.67
CA SER A 166 -1.97 -4.10 -27.51
C SER A 166 -2.50 -5.21 -26.61
N ASP A 167 -3.71 -5.72 -26.91
CA ASP A 167 -4.42 -6.69 -26.07
C ASP A 167 -4.46 -6.33 -24.58
N LEU A 168 -4.65 -5.02 -24.29
CA LEU A 168 -4.67 -4.44 -22.94
C LEU A 168 -3.32 -4.49 -22.19
N ASN A 169 -2.22 -4.80 -22.88
CA ASN A 169 -0.87 -4.81 -22.33
C ASN A 169 -0.16 -3.50 -22.71
N PRO A 170 0.43 -2.76 -21.76
CA PRO A 170 1.14 -1.52 -22.05
C PRO A 170 2.50 -1.79 -22.71
N LEU A 171 2.92 -0.90 -23.60
CA LEU A 171 4.27 -0.87 -24.14
C LEU A 171 5.24 -0.33 -23.08
N VAL A 172 6.30 -1.09 -22.82
CA VAL A 172 7.34 -0.77 -21.83
C VAL A 172 8.72 -0.90 -22.44
N THR A 173 9.71 -0.35 -21.73
CA THR A 173 11.13 -0.51 -22.03
C THR A 173 11.90 -0.75 -20.74
N LEU A 174 13.09 -1.33 -20.84
CA LEU A 174 13.98 -1.52 -19.69
C LEU A 174 14.90 -0.29 -19.55
N GLY A 175 14.84 0.36 -18.39
CA GLY A 175 15.75 1.42 -18.00
C GLY A 175 16.99 0.90 -17.26
N GLY A 176 18.15 1.49 -17.55
CA GLY A 176 19.40 1.27 -16.84
C GLY A 176 20.56 1.95 -17.57
N ASN A 177 21.26 2.86 -16.90
CA ASN A 177 22.55 3.34 -17.41
C ASN A 177 23.53 2.15 -17.36
N LYS A 178 24.35 1.98 -18.39
CA LYS A 178 25.44 0.97 -18.43
C LYS A 178 26.46 1.10 -17.29
N GLU A 179 26.32 2.12 -16.43
CA GLU A 179 27.29 2.51 -15.39
C GLU A 179 26.81 2.27 -13.95
N SER A 180 25.60 1.76 -13.72
CA SER A 180 25.09 1.49 -12.36
C SER A 180 24.81 0.01 -12.12
N PHE A 181 25.26 -0.54 -10.98
CA PHE A 181 24.98 -1.91 -10.48
C PHE A 181 23.50 -2.17 -10.11
N GLN A 182 22.56 -1.30 -10.53
CA GLN A 182 21.13 -1.44 -10.27
C GLN A 182 20.49 -2.42 -11.27
N GLN A 183 19.55 -3.24 -10.79
CA GLN A 183 18.77 -4.12 -11.67
C GLN A 183 17.99 -3.31 -12.71
N PRO A 184 17.80 -3.83 -13.93
CA PRO A 184 17.06 -3.13 -14.97
C PRO A 184 15.61 -2.88 -14.52
N GLU A 185 15.18 -1.62 -14.57
CA GLU A 185 13.84 -1.21 -14.13
C GLU A 185 12.88 -1.15 -15.32
N VAL A 186 11.70 -1.77 -15.20
CA VAL A 186 10.64 -1.66 -16.21
C VAL A 186 9.98 -0.27 -16.09
N ARG A 187 9.94 0.47 -17.20
CA ARG A 187 9.30 1.79 -17.29
C ARG A 187 8.39 1.87 -18.51
N LEU A 188 7.41 2.78 -18.48
CA LEU A 188 6.55 3.01 -19.65
C LEU A 188 7.36 3.53 -20.83
N CYS A 189 7.07 3.00 -22.01
CA CYS A 189 7.54 3.60 -23.25
C CYS A 189 6.63 4.79 -23.58
N GLN A 190 7.14 6.00 -23.36
CA GLN A 190 6.44 7.26 -23.66
C GLN A 190 6.73 7.65 -25.10
N LEU A 191 5.69 7.67 -25.93
CA LEU A 191 5.75 8.02 -27.35
C LEU A 191 5.25 9.45 -27.57
N ASN A 192 5.59 10.05 -28.70
CA ASN A 192 5.08 11.34 -29.15
C ASN A 192 4.29 11.21 -30.45
N TYR A 193 3.70 12.31 -30.95
CA TYR A 193 2.89 12.30 -32.18
C TYR A 193 3.59 11.67 -33.39
N THR A 194 4.90 11.91 -33.56
CA THR A 194 5.63 11.40 -34.74
C THR A 194 5.74 9.87 -34.76
N ASP A 195 5.72 9.23 -33.59
CA ASP A 195 5.79 7.77 -33.45
C ASP A 195 4.46 7.08 -33.78
N ILE A 196 3.34 7.80 -33.66
CA ILE A 196 1.98 7.23 -33.69
C ILE A 196 1.05 7.83 -34.77
N LYS A 197 1.50 8.86 -35.50
CA LYS A 197 0.69 9.58 -36.51
C LYS A 197 0.00 8.68 -37.53
N ASP A 198 0.66 7.58 -37.94
CA ASP A 198 0.14 6.65 -38.95
C ASP A 198 -1.09 5.87 -38.42
N TYR A 199 -1.15 5.64 -37.10
CA TYR A 199 -2.28 4.99 -36.43
C TYR A 199 -3.42 5.98 -36.20
N LEU A 200 -3.13 7.23 -35.83
CA LEU A 200 -4.15 8.27 -35.68
C LEU A 200 -4.87 8.59 -37.00
N ALA A 201 -4.19 8.42 -38.13
CA ALA A 201 -4.80 8.54 -39.45
C ALA A 201 -5.87 7.46 -39.77
N GLN A 202 -5.98 6.41 -38.93
CA GLN A 202 -6.93 5.30 -39.07
C GLN A 202 -7.79 5.16 -37.79
N PRO A 203 -8.65 6.16 -37.49
CA PRO A 203 -9.40 6.24 -36.23
C PRO A 203 -10.32 5.03 -35.98
N GLU A 204 -10.78 4.35 -37.04
CA GLU A 204 -11.65 3.18 -36.97
C GLU A 204 -10.95 1.91 -36.44
N LYS A 205 -9.61 1.86 -36.47
CA LYS A 205 -8.81 0.71 -36.03
C LYS A 205 -8.22 0.89 -34.64
N ILE A 206 -8.37 2.07 -34.06
CA ILE A 206 -7.75 2.42 -32.78
C ILE A 206 -8.79 2.69 -31.70
N THR A 207 -8.33 2.74 -30.46
CA THR A 207 -9.11 3.27 -29.34
C THR A 207 -8.24 4.28 -28.61
N LEU A 208 -8.57 5.56 -28.74
CA LEU A 208 -7.83 6.68 -28.17
C LEU A 208 -8.54 7.19 -26.91
N ILE A 209 -7.80 7.27 -25.80
CA ILE A 209 -8.31 7.67 -24.49
C ILE A 209 -7.47 8.80 -23.93
N PHE A 210 -8.09 9.93 -23.61
CA PHE A 210 -7.43 11.02 -22.91
C PHE A 210 -7.19 10.66 -21.44
N LEU A 211 -5.95 10.69 -20.96
CA LEU A 211 -5.62 10.28 -19.59
C LEU A 211 -5.62 11.46 -18.63
N GLY A 212 -5.23 12.63 -19.12
CA GLY A 212 -5.06 13.85 -18.33
C GLY A 212 -3.90 14.70 -18.85
N VAL A 213 -3.40 15.59 -17.99
CA VAL A 213 -2.23 16.43 -18.25
C VAL A 213 -1.20 16.28 -17.13
N GLU A 214 0.09 16.48 -17.41
CA GLU A 214 1.13 16.41 -16.39
C GLU A 214 0.88 17.39 -15.23
N LEU A 215 1.11 16.93 -13.99
CA LEU A 215 0.99 17.76 -12.79
C LEU A 215 2.06 18.86 -12.68
N GLU A 216 3.22 18.66 -13.31
CA GLU A 216 4.31 19.63 -13.32
C GLU A 216 4.24 20.47 -14.60
N MET A 217 3.97 21.78 -14.45
CA MET A 217 4.24 22.74 -15.52
C MET A 217 5.75 22.77 -15.75
N LYS A 218 6.25 22.17 -16.83
CA LYS A 218 7.64 22.38 -17.27
C LYS A 218 7.81 23.86 -17.61
N LYS A 219 8.22 24.67 -16.63
CA LYS A 219 8.62 26.08 -16.81
C LYS A 219 9.82 26.24 -17.76
N GLU A 220 10.46 25.14 -18.17
CA GLU A 220 11.67 25.13 -19.00
C GLU A 220 11.40 25.32 -20.50
N PHE A 221 10.15 25.24 -20.98
CA PHE A 221 9.86 25.45 -22.42
C PHE A 221 9.80 26.92 -22.86
N PHE A 222 9.89 27.89 -21.94
CA PHE A 222 9.79 29.32 -22.29
C PHE A 222 11.09 29.97 -22.81
N ASN A 223 12.19 29.24 -22.96
CA ASN A 223 13.49 29.86 -23.31
C ASN A 223 14.08 29.53 -24.69
N TYR A 224 13.41 28.75 -25.56
CA TYR A 224 13.92 28.49 -26.92
C TYR A 224 12.79 28.26 -27.94
N ALA A 225 12.03 29.30 -28.28
CA ALA A 225 11.42 29.43 -29.60
C ALA A 225 10.94 30.89 -29.79
N GLY A 226 11.39 31.52 -30.87
CA GLY A 226 10.87 32.81 -31.33
C GLY A 226 9.39 32.71 -31.69
N GLU A 227 8.70 33.85 -31.58
CA GLU A 227 7.35 34.17 -32.06
C GLU A 227 6.56 33.00 -32.68
N VAL A 228 5.84 32.26 -31.84
CA VAL A 228 4.70 31.43 -32.25
C VAL A 228 3.43 32.08 -31.70
N SER A 229 2.40 32.12 -32.54
CA SER A 229 1.12 32.81 -32.35
C SER A 229 0.42 32.49 -31.02
N LYS A 230 -0.05 33.55 -30.36
CA LYS A 230 -0.47 33.65 -28.96
C LYS A 230 -1.82 33.04 -28.55
N GLU A 231 -2.45 32.17 -29.34
CA GLU A 231 -3.87 31.80 -29.08
C GLU A 231 -4.18 30.36 -28.68
N GLU A 232 -3.23 29.40 -28.68
CA GLU A 232 -3.57 27.98 -28.37
C GLU A 232 -2.68 27.25 -27.34
N GLU A 233 -1.54 27.80 -26.92
CA GLU A 233 -0.69 27.11 -25.95
C GLU A 233 -1.10 27.44 -24.51
N ASP A 234 -2.04 26.64 -23.98
CA ASP A 234 -2.35 26.59 -22.56
C ASP A 234 -1.22 26.01 -21.68
N GLY A 235 -0.09 25.65 -22.30
CA GLY A 235 1.09 25.08 -21.64
C GLY A 235 0.87 23.67 -21.07
N LEU A 236 -0.27 23.03 -21.33
CA LEU A 236 -0.60 21.73 -20.78
C LEU A 236 -0.03 20.60 -21.64
N VAL A 237 0.72 19.69 -21.00
CA VAL A 237 1.25 18.47 -21.62
C VAL A 237 0.21 17.37 -21.49
N ALA A 238 -0.51 17.07 -22.57
CA ALA A 238 -1.56 16.07 -22.61
C ALA A 238 -0.99 14.64 -22.71
N TRP A 239 -1.67 13.69 -22.07
CA TRP A 239 -1.36 12.27 -22.13
C TRP A 239 -2.54 11.48 -22.69
N PHE A 240 -2.26 10.55 -23.60
CA PHE A 240 -3.25 9.64 -24.19
C PHE A 240 -2.83 8.19 -24.07
N ALA A 241 -3.80 7.29 -23.90
CA ALA A 241 -3.61 5.86 -24.15
C ALA A 241 -4.15 5.53 -25.55
N LEU A 242 -3.37 4.78 -26.31
CA LEU A 242 -3.71 4.36 -27.66
C LEU A 242 -3.75 2.83 -27.71
N GLY A 243 -4.95 2.27 -27.82
CA GLY A 243 -5.15 0.84 -28.11
C GLY A 243 -5.07 0.58 -29.62
N ILE A 244 -4.23 -0.38 -30.02
CA ILE A 244 -4.08 -0.83 -31.41
C ILE A 244 -4.32 -2.34 -31.52
N ASP A 245 -4.54 -2.83 -32.74
CA ASP A 245 -4.64 -4.26 -33.02
C ASP A 245 -3.28 -4.98 -32.96
N THR A 246 -3.32 -6.31 -32.96
CA THR A 246 -2.12 -7.16 -32.82
C THR A 246 -1.19 -7.09 -34.04
N VAL A 247 -1.72 -6.83 -35.24
CA VAL A 247 -0.92 -6.72 -36.47
C VAL A 247 -0.09 -5.44 -36.43
N ALA A 248 -0.73 -4.31 -36.15
CA ALA A 248 -0.08 -3.02 -35.96
C ALA A 248 0.94 -3.07 -34.81
N ALA A 249 0.65 -3.82 -33.75
CA ALA A 249 1.57 -3.99 -32.62
C ALA A 249 2.86 -4.74 -33.00
N GLU A 250 2.78 -5.78 -33.83
CA GLU A 250 3.97 -6.49 -34.32
C GLU A 250 4.80 -5.62 -35.27
N GLU A 251 4.16 -4.85 -36.16
CA GLU A 251 4.85 -3.87 -37.00
C GLU A 251 5.55 -2.78 -36.17
N PHE A 252 4.92 -2.33 -35.07
CA PHE A 252 5.53 -1.37 -34.16
C PHE A 252 6.78 -1.94 -33.49
N LYS A 253 6.72 -3.18 -32.99
CA LYS A 253 7.84 -3.86 -32.34
C LYS A 253 9.05 -4.03 -33.27
N GLN A 254 8.80 -4.36 -34.54
CA GLN A 254 9.87 -4.49 -35.55
C GLN A 254 10.61 -3.16 -35.78
N ARG A 255 9.92 -2.02 -35.65
CA ARG A 255 10.52 -0.69 -35.76
C ARG A 255 11.25 -0.23 -34.47
N HIS A 256 10.92 -0.82 -33.32
CA HIS A 256 11.38 -0.37 -32.00
C HIS A 256 11.87 -1.54 -31.13
N GLU A 257 13.07 -2.06 -31.44
CA GLU A 257 13.64 -3.25 -30.79
C GLU A 257 13.81 -3.12 -29.26
N ASN A 258 13.89 -1.89 -28.73
CA ASN A 258 14.09 -1.63 -27.30
C ASN A 258 12.80 -1.64 -26.47
N CYS A 259 11.65 -1.90 -27.09
CA CYS A 259 10.34 -1.86 -26.43
C CYS A 259 9.58 -3.18 -26.60
N TYR A 260 8.75 -3.52 -25.62
CA TYR A 260 7.92 -4.71 -25.66
C TYR A 260 6.61 -4.50 -24.90
N PHE A 261 5.57 -5.27 -25.22
CA PHE A 261 4.30 -5.23 -24.48
C PHE A 261 4.38 -6.10 -23.22
N LEU A 262 4.09 -5.51 -22.07
CA LEU A 262 4.24 -6.14 -20.76
C LEU A 262 3.14 -7.18 -20.51
N HIS A 263 3.51 -8.47 -20.53
CA HIS A 263 2.59 -9.60 -20.35
C HIS A 263 3.26 -10.76 -19.56
N PRO A 264 2.50 -11.64 -18.90
CA PRO A 264 1.07 -11.50 -18.59
C PRO A 264 0.83 -10.36 -17.58
N PRO A 265 -0.37 -9.75 -17.53
CA PRO A 265 -0.63 -8.58 -16.70
C PRO A 265 -0.31 -8.77 -15.21
N MET A 266 -0.62 -9.94 -14.64
CA MET A 266 -0.23 -10.32 -13.27
C MET A 266 0.88 -11.38 -13.33
N PRO A 267 2.01 -11.21 -12.60
CA PRO A 267 2.38 -10.10 -11.73
C PRO A 267 3.14 -8.96 -12.44
N ALA A 268 3.25 -8.97 -13.77
CA ALA A 268 4.16 -8.09 -14.49
C ALA A 268 3.85 -6.59 -14.28
N LEU A 269 2.58 -6.19 -14.21
CA LEU A 269 2.21 -4.80 -13.91
C LEU A 269 2.73 -4.32 -12.54
N LEU A 270 2.97 -5.22 -11.59
CA LEU A 270 3.57 -4.89 -10.29
C LEU A 270 5.07 -4.59 -10.39
N GLN A 271 5.68 -4.62 -11.57
CA GLN A 271 7.09 -4.23 -11.78
C GLN A 271 7.24 -2.71 -12.02
N LEU A 272 6.19 -2.04 -12.52
CA LEU A 272 6.20 -0.60 -12.82
C LEU A 272 6.37 0.26 -11.55
N LYS A 273 6.81 1.50 -11.71
CA LYS A 273 6.80 2.47 -10.60
C LYS A 273 5.37 2.85 -10.24
N GLU A 274 5.14 3.22 -8.98
CA GLU A 274 3.81 3.43 -8.39
C GLU A 274 2.97 4.42 -9.20
N LYS A 275 3.61 5.53 -9.62
CA LYS A 275 2.97 6.60 -10.39
C LYS A 275 2.63 6.20 -11.83
N GLU A 276 3.49 5.43 -12.48
CA GLU A 276 3.24 4.89 -13.83
C GLU A 276 2.14 3.82 -13.78
N ALA A 277 2.20 2.97 -12.77
CA ALA A 277 1.22 1.93 -12.53
C ALA A 277 -0.19 2.53 -12.46
N GLY A 278 -0.40 3.62 -11.71
CA GLY A 278 -1.73 4.25 -11.63
C GLY A 278 -2.25 4.80 -12.95
N VAL A 279 -1.36 5.35 -13.80
CA VAL A 279 -1.73 5.76 -15.17
C VAL A 279 -2.13 4.53 -16.01
N VAL A 280 -1.38 3.43 -15.92
CA VAL A 280 -1.74 2.16 -16.58
C VAL A 280 -3.05 1.60 -16.07
N ALA A 281 -3.33 1.69 -14.77
CA ALA A 281 -4.59 1.20 -14.20
C ALA A 281 -5.80 1.95 -14.78
N GLN A 282 -5.69 3.27 -14.92
CA GLN A 282 -6.70 4.08 -15.60
C GLN A 282 -6.85 3.67 -17.07
N ALA A 283 -5.76 3.70 -17.84
CA ALA A 283 -5.77 3.40 -19.27
C ALA A 283 -6.32 2.00 -19.57
N ARG A 284 -5.76 0.98 -18.90
CA ARG A 284 -6.13 -0.43 -19.08
C ARG A 284 -7.60 -0.68 -18.75
N SER A 285 -8.12 -0.08 -17.68
CA SER A 285 -9.52 -0.25 -17.29
C SER A 285 -10.48 0.32 -18.34
N VAL A 286 -10.20 1.53 -18.86
CA VAL A 286 -11.05 2.16 -19.88
C VAL A 286 -10.96 1.41 -21.22
N LEU A 287 -9.76 0.98 -21.62
CA LEU A 287 -9.58 0.14 -22.82
C LEU A 287 -10.29 -1.22 -22.68
N ALA A 288 -10.23 -1.85 -21.50
CA ALA A 288 -10.94 -3.10 -21.23
C ALA A 288 -12.46 -2.92 -21.24
N TRP A 289 -12.96 -1.78 -20.78
CA TRP A 289 -14.37 -1.43 -20.91
C TRP A 289 -14.78 -1.32 -22.38
N HIS A 290 -14.00 -0.63 -23.22
CA HIS A 290 -14.29 -0.53 -24.65
C HIS A 290 -14.22 -1.86 -25.40
N SER A 291 -13.36 -2.79 -24.99
CA SER A 291 -13.28 -4.10 -25.65
C SER A 291 -14.52 -4.96 -25.39
N ARG A 292 -15.19 -4.79 -24.25
CA ARG A 292 -16.35 -5.60 -23.83
C ARG A 292 -17.72 -4.93 -23.99
N TYR A 293 -17.79 -3.60 -24.02
CA TYR A 293 -19.06 -2.84 -24.01
C TYR A 293 -19.30 -2.09 -25.32
N LYS A 294 -19.10 -2.76 -26.47
CA LYS A 294 -19.29 -2.15 -27.80
C LYS A 294 -20.75 -1.90 -28.18
N PHE A 295 -21.68 -2.60 -27.54
CA PHE A 295 -23.11 -2.53 -27.80
C PHE A 295 -23.87 -1.97 -26.60
N CYS A 296 -25.01 -1.33 -26.86
CA CYS A 296 -25.86 -0.71 -25.86
C CYS A 296 -26.57 -1.79 -25.03
N PRO A 297 -26.43 -1.82 -23.70
CA PRO A 297 -27.10 -2.84 -22.89
C PRO A 297 -28.63 -2.70 -22.86
N THR A 298 -29.16 -1.50 -23.12
CA THR A 298 -30.60 -1.23 -23.13
C THR A 298 -31.31 -1.81 -24.35
N CYS A 299 -30.67 -1.78 -25.53
CA CYS A 299 -31.34 -2.15 -26.79
C CYS A 299 -30.52 -3.04 -27.73
N GLY A 300 -29.27 -3.36 -27.40
CA GLY A 300 -28.37 -4.17 -28.23
C GLY A 300 -27.72 -3.43 -29.41
N ASN A 301 -28.10 -2.18 -29.72
CA ASN A 301 -27.54 -1.47 -30.87
C ASN A 301 -26.08 -1.05 -30.66
N ALA A 302 -25.35 -0.80 -31.75
CA ALA A 302 -23.98 -0.30 -31.70
C ALA A 302 -23.88 1.05 -30.97
N THR A 303 -22.69 1.33 -30.44
CA THR A 303 -22.38 2.57 -29.70
C THR A 303 -21.13 3.23 -30.27
N LYS A 304 -21.08 4.57 -30.21
CA LYS A 304 -19.87 5.37 -30.50
C LYS A 304 -19.18 5.83 -29.22
N ILE A 305 -17.88 6.07 -29.29
CA ILE A 305 -17.08 6.62 -28.19
C ILE A 305 -17.18 8.14 -28.21
N GLU A 306 -17.33 8.76 -27.04
CA GLU A 306 -17.36 10.21 -26.85
C GLU A 306 -16.60 10.61 -25.56
N GLU A 307 -16.53 11.91 -25.27
CA GLU A 307 -15.95 12.50 -24.06
C GLU A 307 -14.52 11.99 -23.76
N GLY A 308 -13.63 12.09 -24.77
CA GLY A 308 -12.23 11.69 -24.64
C GLY A 308 -12.01 10.22 -24.28
N GLY A 309 -12.97 9.35 -24.58
CA GLY A 309 -12.92 7.92 -24.25
C GLY A 309 -13.74 7.50 -23.03
N TYR A 310 -14.35 8.43 -22.30
CA TYR A 310 -15.05 8.11 -21.04
C TYR A 310 -16.54 7.86 -21.18
N LYS A 311 -17.07 7.95 -22.40
CA LYS A 311 -18.49 7.73 -22.66
C LYS A 311 -18.71 6.90 -23.90
N ARG A 312 -19.76 6.08 -23.86
CA ARG A 312 -20.30 5.41 -25.03
C ARG A 312 -21.76 5.82 -25.21
N VAL A 313 -22.12 6.19 -26.42
CA VAL A 313 -23.47 6.69 -26.75
C VAL A 313 -24.10 5.76 -27.77
N CYS A 314 -25.34 5.33 -27.49
CA CYS A 314 -26.11 4.49 -28.39
C CYS A 314 -26.40 5.21 -29.71
N LEU A 315 -26.28 4.50 -30.82
CA LEU A 315 -26.59 5.06 -32.15
C LEU A 315 -28.08 5.01 -32.49
N LYS A 316 -28.92 4.41 -31.63
CA LYS A 316 -30.38 4.37 -31.80
C LYS A 316 -30.99 5.62 -31.16
N GLU A 317 -31.52 6.53 -31.97
CA GLU A 317 -31.99 7.87 -31.57
C GLU A 317 -33.11 7.85 -30.51
N ASP A 318 -33.98 6.84 -30.55
CA ASP A 318 -35.10 6.63 -29.62
C ASP A 318 -34.75 5.73 -28.42
N CYS A 319 -33.46 5.43 -28.20
CA CYS A 319 -33.07 4.55 -27.10
C CYS A 319 -33.29 5.23 -25.73
N PRO A 320 -33.92 4.55 -24.75
CA PRO A 320 -34.11 5.09 -23.40
C PRO A 320 -32.80 5.54 -22.72
N SER A 321 -31.66 4.93 -23.07
CA SER A 321 -30.35 5.32 -22.55
C SER A 321 -29.93 6.75 -22.91
N LEU A 322 -30.56 7.37 -23.93
CA LEU A 322 -30.30 8.75 -24.36
C LEU A 322 -31.14 9.78 -23.61
N HIS A 323 -32.16 9.34 -22.85
CA HIS A 323 -33.10 10.22 -22.16
C HIS A 323 -32.78 10.29 -20.67
N GLY A 324 -31.90 11.23 -20.27
CA GLY A 324 -31.43 11.41 -18.90
C GLY A 324 -30.01 10.89 -18.69
N VAL A 325 -29.56 10.84 -17.43
CA VAL A 325 -28.22 10.33 -17.08
C VAL A 325 -28.37 8.91 -16.55
N HIS A 326 -28.03 7.95 -17.40
CA HIS A 326 -28.14 6.54 -17.10
C HIS A 326 -26.77 5.94 -16.89
N ASN A 327 -26.66 5.07 -15.89
CA ASN A 327 -25.49 4.23 -15.71
C ASN A 327 -25.55 2.95 -16.58
N THR A 328 -26.56 2.83 -17.48
CA THR A 328 -27.30 1.62 -17.95
C THR A 328 -26.48 0.44 -18.48
N SER A 329 -25.56 -0.01 -17.64
CA SER A 329 -24.87 -1.28 -17.63
C SER A 329 -24.88 -1.90 -16.22
N TYR A 330 -25.47 -1.28 -15.18
CA TYR A 330 -25.42 -1.80 -13.80
C TYR A 330 -26.68 -1.56 -12.95
N PRO A 331 -27.30 -2.60 -12.35
CA PRO A 331 -27.87 -2.46 -11.02
C PRO A 331 -26.72 -2.35 -10.01
N ARG A 332 -26.65 -1.26 -9.25
CA ARG A 332 -25.90 -1.24 -7.98
C ARG A 332 -26.90 -1.46 -6.87
N VAL A 333 -27.24 -2.72 -6.61
CA VAL A 333 -27.77 -3.09 -5.29
C VAL A 333 -26.53 -3.27 -4.42
N GLY A 334 -25.91 -2.15 -4.05
CA GLY A 334 -24.73 -2.18 -3.19
C GLY A 334 -25.19 -2.45 -1.77
N GLU A 335 -24.81 -3.59 -1.22
CA GLU A 335 -24.72 -3.71 0.24
C GLU A 335 -23.61 -2.79 0.77
N THR A 336 -23.56 -2.56 2.08
CA THR A 336 -22.48 -1.76 2.67
C THR A 336 -21.15 -2.51 2.54
N ILE A 337 -20.02 -1.79 2.62
CA ILE A 337 -18.68 -2.42 2.58
C ILE A 337 -18.57 -3.47 3.69
N GLU A 338 -19.10 -3.13 4.86
CA GLU A 338 -19.09 -3.96 6.04
C GLU A 338 -19.95 -5.22 5.87
N ASP A 339 -21.12 -5.11 5.23
CA ASP A 339 -21.98 -6.27 4.96
C ASP A 339 -21.36 -7.20 3.93
N ALA A 340 -20.75 -6.66 2.86
CA ALA A 340 -20.01 -7.46 1.90
C ALA A 340 -18.86 -8.24 2.56
N VAL A 341 -18.07 -7.57 3.41
CA VAL A 341 -16.98 -8.23 4.16
C VAL A 341 -17.51 -9.37 5.04
N ARG A 342 -18.62 -9.16 5.75
CA ARG A 342 -19.20 -10.22 6.60
C ARG A 342 -19.72 -11.38 5.78
N ARG A 343 -20.47 -11.09 4.72
CA ARG A 343 -21.10 -12.09 3.86
C ARG A 343 -20.06 -12.96 3.14
N GLU A 344 -19.10 -12.34 2.45
CA GLU A 344 -18.06 -13.06 1.69
C GLU A 344 -17.20 -13.95 2.60
N VAL A 345 -16.79 -13.46 3.79
CA VAL A 345 -16.01 -14.27 4.73
C VAL A 345 -16.81 -15.48 5.24
N GLU A 346 -18.10 -15.31 5.51
CA GLU A 346 -18.97 -16.42 5.95
C GLU A 346 -19.26 -17.41 4.81
N GLU A 347 -19.47 -16.94 3.58
CA GLU A 347 -19.71 -17.77 2.39
C GLU A 347 -18.48 -18.64 2.06
N GLU A 348 -17.29 -18.04 1.96
CA GLU A 348 -16.08 -18.77 1.56
C GLU A 348 -15.52 -19.68 2.66
N SER A 349 -15.53 -19.21 3.91
CA SER A 349 -14.80 -19.84 5.01
C SER A 349 -15.67 -20.33 6.17
N GLY A 350 -16.95 -19.97 6.22
CA GLY A 350 -17.85 -20.25 7.35
C GLY A 350 -17.57 -19.42 8.62
N VAL A 351 -16.55 -18.56 8.61
CA VAL A 351 -16.18 -17.72 9.75
C VAL A 351 -17.11 -16.51 9.83
N LYS A 352 -17.67 -16.26 11.02
CA LYS A 352 -18.53 -15.11 11.28
C LYS A 352 -17.68 -13.91 11.68
N VAL A 353 -18.04 -12.74 11.17
CA VAL A 353 -17.31 -11.49 11.36
C VAL A 353 -18.21 -10.45 12.06
N GLY A 354 -17.64 -9.74 13.04
CA GLY A 354 -18.29 -8.65 13.77
C GLY A 354 -17.87 -7.27 13.25
N HIS A 355 -16.89 -6.66 13.92
CA HIS A 355 -16.37 -5.34 13.57
C HIS A 355 -15.60 -5.39 12.25
N VAL A 356 -15.81 -4.39 11.40
CA VAL A 356 -15.13 -4.20 10.11
C VAL A 356 -14.63 -2.76 10.08
N GLN A 357 -13.34 -2.58 9.77
CA GLN A 357 -12.67 -1.30 9.72
C GLN A 357 -12.01 -1.12 8.35
N TYR A 358 -12.39 -0.06 7.64
CA TYR A 358 -11.72 0.35 6.42
C TYR A 358 -10.25 0.74 6.69
N VAL A 359 -9.34 0.34 5.80
CA VAL A 359 -7.91 0.71 5.86
C VAL A 359 -7.49 1.52 4.64
N SER A 360 -7.62 0.95 3.44
CA SER A 360 -7.12 1.58 2.22
C SER A 360 -7.80 1.04 0.95
N CYS A 361 -7.56 1.66 -0.20
CA CYS A 361 -8.08 1.18 -1.49
C CYS A 361 -6.97 1.02 -2.52
N GLN A 362 -7.11 0.02 -3.40
CA GLN A 362 -6.21 -0.18 -4.54
C GLN A 362 -7.02 -0.42 -5.82
N PRO A 363 -6.90 0.43 -6.85
CA PRO A 363 -7.38 0.09 -8.18
C PRO A 363 -6.72 -1.19 -8.67
N TRP A 364 -7.51 -2.14 -9.14
CA TRP A 364 -7.03 -3.40 -9.69
C TRP A 364 -7.56 -3.55 -11.12
N PRO A 365 -6.73 -3.22 -12.12
CA PRO A 365 -7.19 -3.12 -13.51
C PRO A 365 -7.31 -4.52 -14.15
N MET A 366 -7.97 -5.49 -13.51
CA MET A 366 -8.17 -6.86 -14.00
C MET A 366 -9.67 -7.27 -14.02
N PRO A 367 -10.50 -6.70 -14.90
CA PRO A 367 -10.21 -5.55 -15.76
C PRO A 367 -10.49 -4.20 -15.08
N SER A 368 -11.40 -4.12 -14.10
CA SER A 368 -11.89 -2.84 -13.58
C SER A 368 -12.46 -2.95 -12.16
N SER A 369 -11.63 -3.40 -11.22
CA SER A 369 -12.01 -3.54 -9.81
C SER A 369 -11.42 -2.41 -8.96
N LEU A 370 -12.13 -2.02 -7.90
CA LEU A 370 -11.58 -1.19 -6.83
C LEU A 370 -11.51 -2.07 -5.58
N MET A 371 -10.30 -2.48 -5.21
CA MET A 371 -10.10 -3.28 -3.99
C MET A 371 -10.27 -2.36 -2.79
N ILE A 372 -11.24 -2.66 -1.93
CA ILE A 372 -11.48 -1.93 -0.68
C ILE A 372 -10.93 -2.79 0.46
N GLY A 373 -9.73 -2.47 0.92
CA GLY A 373 -9.05 -3.23 1.96
C GLY A 373 -9.61 -2.92 3.34
N CYS A 374 -10.07 -3.96 4.03
CA CYS A 374 -10.63 -3.88 5.37
C CYS A 374 -9.89 -4.80 6.34
N LEU A 375 -9.88 -4.42 7.62
CA LEU A 375 -9.57 -5.30 8.73
C LEU A 375 -10.88 -5.71 9.39
N ALA A 376 -11.00 -6.98 9.74
CA ALA A 376 -12.23 -7.53 10.29
C ALA A 376 -11.94 -8.41 11.51
N VAL A 377 -12.84 -8.38 12.50
CA VAL A 377 -12.73 -9.17 13.73
C VAL A 377 -13.67 -10.36 13.65
N ALA A 378 -13.10 -11.56 13.63
CA ALA A 378 -13.87 -12.80 13.66
C ALA A 378 -14.51 -13.00 15.04
N VAL A 379 -15.76 -13.48 15.05
CA VAL A 379 -16.54 -13.82 16.26
C VAL A 379 -16.84 -15.32 16.35
N SER A 380 -16.45 -16.10 15.34
CA SER A 380 -16.36 -17.57 15.39
C SER A 380 -14.98 -18.03 14.89
N THR A 381 -14.62 -19.28 15.19
CA THR A 381 -13.30 -19.85 14.84
C THR A 381 -13.36 -21.08 13.95
N GLU A 382 -14.52 -21.73 13.87
CA GLU A 382 -14.72 -22.92 13.03
C GLU A 382 -14.64 -22.51 11.55
N ILE A 383 -13.82 -23.23 10.78
CA ILE A 383 -13.66 -23.02 9.35
C ILE A 383 -14.43 -24.13 8.61
N LYS A 384 -15.28 -23.72 7.66
CA LYS A 384 -15.98 -24.58 6.72
C LYS A 384 -15.83 -23.97 5.32
N VAL A 385 -14.88 -24.52 4.57
CA VAL A 385 -14.49 -24.01 3.25
C VAL A 385 -15.53 -24.35 2.17
N ASP A 386 -15.96 -23.36 1.38
CA ASP A 386 -16.64 -23.60 0.12
C ASP A 386 -15.62 -23.96 -0.98
N LYS A 387 -15.62 -25.23 -1.39
CA LYS A 387 -14.71 -25.77 -2.40
C LYS A 387 -15.04 -25.35 -3.83
N ASN A 388 -16.17 -24.67 -4.06
CA ASN A 388 -16.46 -24.08 -5.37
C ASN A 388 -15.64 -22.81 -5.62
N GLU A 389 -15.21 -22.12 -4.55
CA GLU A 389 -14.54 -20.83 -4.62
C GLU A 389 -13.07 -20.90 -4.18
N ILE A 390 -12.80 -21.48 -3.00
CA ILE A 390 -11.44 -21.56 -2.44
C ILE A 390 -11.01 -23.00 -2.11
N GLU A 391 -9.74 -23.29 -2.39
CA GLU A 391 -9.17 -24.62 -2.15
C GLU A 391 -8.92 -24.89 -0.66
N ASP A 392 -8.50 -23.89 0.13
CA ASP A 392 -8.12 -24.04 1.53
C ASP A 392 -8.27 -22.71 2.29
N ALA A 393 -8.56 -22.78 3.59
CA ALA A 393 -8.58 -21.65 4.51
C ALA A 393 -8.07 -22.08 5.89
N ARG A 394 -7.17 -21.28 6.49
CA ARG A 394 -6.52 -21.60 7.77
C ARG A 394 -6.26 -20.36 8.61
N TRP A 395 -6.27 -20.53 9.92
CA TRP A 395 -5.71 -19.56 10.87
C TRP A 395 -4.19 -19.66 10.88
N PHE A 396 -3.52 -18.52 10.76
CA PHE A 396 -2.06 -18.41 10.88
C PHE A 396 -1.72 -17.58 12.12
N THR A 397 -0.73 -18.04 12.91
CA THR A 397 -0.27 -17.26 14.06
C THR A 397 0.51 -16.04 13.60
N ARG A 398 0.57 -15.00 14.43
CA ARG A 398 1.34 -13.79 14.12
C ARG A 398 2.81 -14.11 13.87
N GLU A 399 3.41 -15.02 14.65
CA GLU A 399 4.80 -15.44 14.48
C GLU A 399 5.02 -16.11 13.13
N GLN A 400 4.10 -16.97 12.68
CA GLN A 400 4.20 -17.62 11.38
C GLN A 400 4.21 -16.60 10.24
N VAL A 401 3.35 -15.59 10.31
CA VAL A 401 3.29 -14.56 9.26
C VAL A 401 4.52 -13.64 9.28
N VAL A 402 5.00 -13.25 10.47
CA VAL A 402 6.26 -12.48 10.62
C VAL A 402 7.44 -13.25 10.01
N ASP A 403 7.51 -14.55 10.28
CA ASP A 403 8.54 -15.43 9.72
C ASP A 403 8.49 -15.47 8.19
N VAL A 404 7.30 -15.56 7.59
CA VAL A 404 7.14 -15.54 6.12
C VAL A 404 7.58 -14.21 5.51
N LEU A 405 7.26 -13.08 6.15
CA LEU A 405 7.64 -11.77 5.66
C LEU A 405 9.15 -11.48 5.78
N THR A 406 9.83 -12.06 6.77
CA THR A 406 11.25 -11.78 7.06
C THR A 406 12.21 -12.80 6.47
N LYS A 407 11.84 -14.08 6.43
CA LYS A 407 12.72 -15.19 6.04
C LYS A 407 12.54 -15.67 4.59
N GLY A 408 11.54 -15.17 3.86
CA GLY A 408 11.37 -15.44 2.42
C GLY A 408 10.97 -16.89 2.07
N LYS A 409 11.22 -17.31 0.81
CA LYS A 409 10.65 -18.49 0.12
C LYS A 409 10.98 -19.90 0.68
N GLN A 410 11.56 -20.02 1.88
CA GLN A 410 11.89 -21.32 2.50
C GLN A 410 10.83 -21.84 3.49
N GLN A 411 9.58 -21.35 3.38
CA GLN A 411 8.49 -21.62 4.31
C GLN A 411 7.35 -22.44 3.67
N ALA A 412 6.49 -23.02 4.50
CA ALA A 412 5.36 -23.85 4.08
C ALA A 412 4.25 -23.07 3.34
N PHE A 413 4.28 -21.74 3.37
CA PHE A 413 3.38 -20.87 2.60
C PHE A 413 4.08 -19.54 2.27
N PHE A 414 3.51 -18.79 1.33
CA PHE A 414 3.96 -17.45 0.96
C PHE A 414 2.76 -16.48 0.88
N VAL A 415 3.05 -15.19 0.98
CA VAL A 415 2.06 -14.12 0.80
C VAL A 415 2.26 -13.42 -0.56
N PRO A 416 1.26 -12.68 -1.07
CA PRO A 416 1.42 -11.88 -2.28
C PRO A 416 2.61 -10.90 -2.23
N PRO A 417 3.10 -10.40 -3.38
CA PRO A 417 4.18 -9.41 -3.43
C PRO A 417 3.84 -8.14 -2.63
N SER A 418 4.87 -7.41 -2.20
CA SER A 418 4.72 -6.22 -1.35
C SER A 418 3.80 -5.13 -1.92
N ARG A 419 3.67 -5.02 -3.24
CA ARG A 419 2.80 -4.04 -3.92
C ARG A 419 1.31 -4.42 -3.94
N ALA A 420 0.93 -5.63 -3.53
CA ALA A 420 -0.45 -6.06 -3.47
C ALA A 420 -1.12 -5.61 -2.16
N ILE A 421 -2.38 -5.14 -2.23
CA ILE A 421 -3.15 -4.69 -1.06
C ILE A 421 -3.25 -5.78 0.02
N ALA A 422 -3.37 -7.05 -0.37
CA ALA A 422 -3.35 -8.17 0.56
C ALA A 422 -2.06 -8.21 1.40
N HIS A 423 -0.90 -7.98 0.79
CA HIS A 423 0.36 -7.90 1.53
C HIS A 423 0.40 -6.70 2.48
N GLN A 424 -0.10 -5.54 2.02
CA GLN A 424 -0.14 -4.33 2.84
C GLN A 424 -1.07 -4.49 4.06
N LEU A 425 -2.24 -5.12 3.90
CA LEU A 425 -3.16 -5.44 5.00
C LEU A 425 -2.53 -6.41 6.00
N ILE A 426 -1.88 -7.48 5.51
CA ILE A 426 -1.19 -8.45 6.36
C ILE A 426 -0.06 -7.77 7.15
N LYS A 427 0.77 -6.96 6.48
CA LYS A 427 1.85 -6.20 7.11
C LYS A 427 1.31 -5.23 8.17
N HIS A 428 0.22 -4.53 7.86
CA HIS A 428 -0.43 -3.60 8.79
C HIS A 428 -0.97 -4.33 10.04
N TRP A 429 -1.64 -5.48 9.86
CA TRP A 429 -2.15 -6.32 10.94
C TRP A 429 -1.05 -6.79 11.92
N ILE A 430 0.13 -7.17 11.42
CA ILE A 430 1.27 -7.58 12.25
C ILE A 430 1.74 -6.44 13.16
N GLY A 431 1.59 -5.19 12.72
CA GLY A 431 1.89 -4.02 13.54
C GLY A 431 0.86 -3.80 14.65
N MET A 432 -0.42 -4.14 14.44
CA MET A 432 -1.48 -3.83 15.41
C MET A 432 -1.26 -4.45 16.78
N ASN A 433 -1.63 -3.75 17.85
CA ASN A 433 -1.51 -4.28 19.21
C ASN A 433 -2.41 -5.53 19.37
N PRO A 434 -1.88 -6.68 19.83
CA PRO A 434 -2.65 -7.91 20.00
C PRO A 434 -3.73 -7.85 21.11
N ASN A 435 -3.79 -6.77 21.89
CA ASN A 435 -4.78 -6.58 22.97
C ASN A 435 -6.00 -5.73 22.56
N LEU A 436 -6.30 -5.61 21.27
CA LEU A 436 -7.50 -4.94 20.74
C LEU A 436 -8.62 -5.93 20.44
#